data_AF-A0A2S8P1I0-F1
#
_entry.id   AF-A0A2S8P1I0-F1
#
_cell.length_a   1.000
_cell.length_b   1.000
_cell.length_c   1.000
_cell.angle_alpha   90.00
_cell.angle_beta   90.00
_cell.angle_gamma   90.00
#
_symmetry.space_group_name_H-M   'P 1'
#
loop_
_entity.id
_entity.type
_entity.pdbx_description
1 polymer ?
#
loop_
_entity_poly.entity_id
_entity_poly.type
_entity_poly.pdbx_seq_one_letter_code
_entity_poly.pdbx_strand_id
1 'polypeptide(L)'
;MKKGSQPERGSTFIQRWFNRPAKKRIKWSKMFLALAGALHRLLVEGRRERSAAKRLQQDLPLRALGEMKLEPGDIVYTPSSESTYYAGHMGIIGLDGKVYHVHPYGPVFADSLDWYLTRFYEGDRFIVFRSRLNQAGVKAAEWVHAHYKQVKFYRLQTNLHSIEHNYCSKFIYQAYQFTSGVDLWSRRFARMKQGYIYPFRIERSPELHVLGTFYK
;
A
#
# COMPACT_ATOMS: atom_id res chain seq x y z
N MET A 1 0.89 -6.11 86.02
CA MET A 1 0.26 -7.44 85.89
C MET A 1 -0.51 -7.51 84.57
N LYS A 2 -0.25 -8.58 83.79
CA LYS A 2 -1.02 -9.22 82.70
C LYS A 2 -1.36 -8.46 81.39
N LYS A 3 -0.56 -8.85 80.38
CA LYS A 3 -0.82 -9.13 78.94
C LYS A 3 -2.28 -9.07 78.40
N GLY A 4 -2.39 -8.53 77.18
CA GLY A 4 -3.42 -8.82 76.17
C GLY A 4 -3.12 -8.05 74.88
N SER A 5 -2.29 -8.61 73.99
CA SER A 5 -2.67 -9.26 72.71
C SER A 5 -3.07 -8.28 71.60
N GLN A 6 -2.19 -8.14 70.60
CA GLN A 6 -2.46 -7.49 69.31
C GLN A 6 -3.62 -8.14 68.56
N PRO A 7 -4.30 -7.39 67.68
CA PRO A 7 -4.84 -7.95 66.45
C PRO A 7 -4.05 -7.46 65.24
N GLU A 8 -3.47 -8.41 64.51
CA GLU A 8 -2.99 -8.23 63.15
C GLU A 8 -4.11 -7.68 62.26
N ARG A 9 -3.87 -6.54 61.60
CA ARG A 9 -4.73 -6.09 60.51
C ARG A 9 -4.52 -7.01 59.32
N GLY A 10 -5.38 -8.01 59.20
CA GLY A 10 -5.52 -8.84 58.00
C GLY A 10 -5.74 -7.95 56.78
N SER A 11 -4.74 -7.90 55.91
CA SER A 11 -4.90 -7.41 54.54
C SER A 11 -5.97 -8.29 53.88
N THR A 12 -7.10 -7.69 53.54
CA THR A 12 -8.26 -8.40 53.01
C THR A 12 -7.96 -8.99 51.63
N PHE A 13 -8.49 -10.20 51.42
CA PHE A 13 -8.44 -10.98 50.18
C PHE A 13 -8.79 -10.16 48.91
N ILE A 14 -9.56 -9.08 49.09
CA ILE A 14 -10.03 -8.15 48.07
C ILE A 14 -8.89 -7.31 47.47
N GLN A 15 -7.89 -6.90 48.25
CA GLN A 15 -6.74 -6.12 47.73
C GLN A 15 -5.74 -6.99 46.93
N ARG A 16 -5.74 -8.30 47.14
CA ARG A 16 -4.90 -9.24 46.38
C ARG A 16 -5.50 -9.59 45.01
N TRP A 17 -6.81 -9.41 44.83
CA TRP A 17 -7.52 -9.74 43.59
C TRP A 17 -7.40 -8.64 42.52
N PHE A 18 -7.32 -7.37 42.93
CA PHE A 18 -7.21 -6.24 41.99
C PHE A 18 -5.80 -5.98 41.43
N ASN A 19 -4.76 -6.63 41.95
CA ASN A 19 -3.36 -6.33 41.58
C ASN A 19 -2.66 -7.33 40.65
N ARG A 20 -3.37 -8.24 39.97
CA ARG A 20 -2.86 -8.96 38.78
C ARG A 20 -4.02 -9.29 37.82
N PRO A 21 -4.05 -8.76 36.57
CA PRO A 21 -3.24 -9.36 35.50
C PRO A 21 -2.88 -8.42 34.32
N ALA A 22 -2.30 -7.23 34.55
CA ALA A 22 -1.77 -6.42 33.43
C ALA A 22 -0.67 -7.19 32.65
N LYS A 23 0.26 -7.83 33.38
CA LYS A 23 1.35 -8.63 32.79
C LYS A 23 0.87 -9.87 32.03
N LYS A 24 -0.18 -10.57 32.52
CA LYS A 24 -0.73 -11.75 31.82
C LYS A 24 -1.47 -11.34 30.54
N ARG A 25 -2.31 -10.29 30.56
CA ARG A 25 -2.98 -9.78 29.34
C ARG A 25 -1.98 -9.31 28.27
N ILE A 26 -0.89 -8.64 28.67
CA ILE A 26 0.19 -8.26 27.74
C ILE A 26 0.86 -9.50 27.13
N LYS A 27 1.16 -10.53 27.95
CA LYS A 27 1.77 -11.78 27.44
C LYS A 27 0.85 -12.53 26.47
N TRP A 28 -0.45 -12.61 26.78
CA TRP A 28 -1.46 -13.20 25.89
C TRP A 28 -1.63 -12.41 24.59
N SER A 29 -1.63 -11.07 24.63
CA SER A 29 -1.70 -10.24 23.42
C SER A 29 -0.46 -10.43 22.52
N LYS A 30 0.74 -10.54 23.11
CA LYS A 30 1.97 -10.83 22.36
C LYS A 30 1.94 -12.23 21.73
N MET A 31 1.48 -13.23 22.47
CA MET A 31 1.32 -14.59 21.94
C MET A 31 0.26 -14.65 20.83
N PHE A 32 -0.87 -13.97 20.99
CA PHE A 32 -1.92 -13.90 19.99
C PHE A 32 -1.45 -13.20 18.72
N LEU A 33 -0.75 -12.06 18.84
CA LEU A 33 -0.15 -11.35 17.70
C LEU A 33 0.92 -12.19 17.00
N ALA A 34 1.76 -12.91 17.76
CA ALA A 34 2.75 -13.82 17.19
C ALA A 34 2.09 -14.98 16.45
N LEU A 35 1.03 -15.56 17.01
CA LEU A 35 0.29 -16.67 16.40
C LEU A 35 -0.47 -16.21 15.15
N ALA A 36 -1.18 -15.08 15.23
CA ALA A 36 -1.89 -14.47 14.10
C ALA A 36 -0.91 -14.06 13.00
N GLY A 37 0.25 -13.50 13.36
CA GLY A 37 1.33 -13.21 12.45
C GLY A 37 1.88 -14.47 11.79
N ALA A 38 2.16 -15.52 12.55
CA ALA A 38 2.62 -16.81 12.01
C ALA A 38 1.59 -17.46 11.07
N LEU A 39 0.30 -17.42 11.43
CA LEU A 39 -0.81 -17.90 10.59
C LEU A 39 -0.97 -17.07 9.32
N HIS A 40 -0.86 -15.74 9.41
CA HIS A 40 -0.85 -14.87 8.25
C HIS A 40 0.31 -15.21 7.32
N ARG A 41 1.53 -15.35 7.85
CA ARG A 41 2.70 -15.79 7.07
C ARG A 41 2.44 -17.15 6.41
N LEU A 42 2.00 -18.14 7.16
CA LEU A 42 1.77 -19.48 6.62
C LEU A 42 0.69 -19.50 5.51
N LEU A 43 -0.44 -18.81 5.73
CA LEU A 43 -1.60 -18.86 4.84
C LEU A 43 -1.51 -17.89 3.66
N VAL A 44 -0.95 -16.71 3.87
CA VAL A 44 -0.84 -15.65 2.88
C VAL A 44 0.53 -15.67 2.21
N GLU A 45 1.62 -15.73 2.99
CA GLU A 45 2.97 -15.77 2.44
C GLU A 45 3.28 -17.13 1.81
N GLY A 46 2.91 -18.27 2.41
CA GLY A 46 3.14 -19.59 1.79
C GLY A 46 2.42 -19.78 0.44
N ARG A 47 1.21 -19.23 0.28
CA ARG A 47 0.50 -19.20 -1.01
C ARG A 47 1.15 -18.22 -1.99
N ARG A 48 1.65 -17.09 -1.48
CA ARG A 48 2.43 -16.13 -2.26
C ARG A 48 3.76 -16.70 -2.70
N GLU A 49 4.49 -17.44 -1.89
CA GLU A 49 5.77 -18.07 -2.21
C GLU A 49 5.61 -19.08 -3.34
N ARG A 50 4.60 -19.97 -3.28
CA ARG A 50 4.33 -20.90 -4.39
C ARG A 50 3.89 -20.18 -5.66
N SER A 51 3.07 -19.13 -5.51
CA SER A 51 2.67 -18.29 -6.64
C SER A 51 3.84 -17.48 -7.19
N ALA A 52 4.77 -17.05 -6.33
CA ALA A 52 5.97 -16.28 -6.64
C ALA A 52 6.98 -17.18 -7.33
N ALA A 53 7.20 -18.41 -6.86
CA ALA A 53 8.04 -19.40 -7.53
C ALA A 53 7.55 -19.72 -8.95
N LYS A 54 6.22 -19.84 -9.14
CA LYS A 54 5.62 -20.03 -10.47
C LYS A 54 5.70 -18.78 -11.35
N ARG A 55 5.64 -17.58 -10.76
CA ARG A 55 5.77 -16.29 -11.46
C ARG A 55 7.22 -15.91 -11.74
N LEU A 56 8.19 -16.37 -10.94
CA LEU A 56 9.63 -16.14 -11.13
C LEU A 56 10.13 -16.69 -12.46
N GLN A 57 9.47 -17.72 -13.01
CA GLN A 57 9.76 -18.22 -14.35
C GLN A 57 9.25 -17.31 -15.49
N GLN A 58 8.34 -16.37 -15.19
CA GLN A 58 7.73 -15.46 -16.16
C GLN A 58 8.16 -14.00 -15.97
N ASP A 59 8.53 -13.62 -14.76
CA ASP A 59 8.96 -12.28 -14.40
C ASP A 59 10.40 -12.03 -14.87
N LEU A 60 10.65 -10.84 -15.43
CA LEU A 60 11.96 -10.41 -15.91
C LEU A 60 12.80 -9.84 -14.75
N PRO A 61 14.14 -9.86 -14.82
CA PRO A 61 14.97 -9.19 -13.83
C PRO A 61 14.74 -7.68 -13.86
N LEU A 62 14.88 -6.99 -12.71
CA LEU A 62 14.61 -5.55 -12.59
C LEU A 62 15.38 -4.68 -13.59
N ARG A 63 16.60 -5.09 -13.97
CA ARG A 63 17.38 -4.40 -15.02
C ARG A 63 16.61 -4.21 -16.32
N ALA A 64 15.76 -5.19 -16.69
CA ALA A 64 14.96 -5.12 -17.91
C ALA A 64 13.92 -4.00 -17.84
N LEU A 65 13.43 -3.65 -16.64
CA LEU A 65 12.53 -2.51 -16.44
C LEU A 65 13.25 -1.19 -16.72
N GLY A 66 14.52 -1.05 -16.33
CA GLY A 66 15.33 0.14 -16.60
C GLY A 66 15.60 0.37 -18.10
N GLU A 67 15.56 -0.70 -18.90
CA GLU A 67 15.76 -0.67 -20.35
C GLU A 67 14.43 -0.50 -21.14
N MET A 68 13.28 -0.58 -20.46
CA MET A 68 11.99 -0.43 -21.13
C MET A 68 11.77 0.99 -21.63
N LYS A 69 11.20 1.10 -22.83
CA LYS A 69 10.63 2.36 -23.31
C LYS A 69 9.28 2.65 -22.64
N LEU A 70 9.35 3.27 -21.46
CA LEU A 70 8.18 3.76 -20.75
C LEU A 70 7.62 5.02 -21.43
N GLU A 71 6.30 5.15 -21.39
CA GLU A 71 5.57 6.30 -21.93
C GLU A 71 4.87 7.09 -20.83
N PRO A 72 4.63 8.40 -21.03
CA PRO A 72 3.84 9.17 -20.10
C PRO A 72 2.48 8.52 -19.83
N GLY A 73 2.19 8.35 -18.54
CA GLY A 73 0.98 7.70 -18.05
C GLY A 73 1.12 6.22 -17.71
N ASP A 74 2.22 5.56 -18.11
CA ASP A 74 2.48 4.19 -17.65
C ASP A 74 2.48 4.13 -16.11
N ILE A 75 1.89 3.09 -15.55
CA ILE A 75 1.77 2.91 -14.11
C ILE A 75 2.78 1.86 -13.67
N VAL A 76 3.66 2.23 -12.74
CA VAL A 76 4.57 1.29 -12.07
C VAL A 76 3.95 0.88 -10.74
N TYR A 77 3.60 -0.39 -10.62
CA TYR A 77 2.95 -0.95 -9.44
C TYR A 77 3.86 -1.96 -8.73
N THR A 78 3.95 -1.83 -7.41
CA THR A 78 4.57 -2.81 -6.53
C THR A 78 3.50 -3.43 -5.64
N PRO A 79 3.25 -4.76 -5.69
CA PRO A 79 2.29 -5.42 -4.83
C PRO A 79 2.62 -5.29 -3.35
N SER A 80 1.65 -5.63 -2.50
CA SER A 80 1.84 -5.65 -1.05
C SER A 80 3.03 -6.50 -0.64
N SER A 81 3.98 -5.89 0.06
CA SER A 81 5.22 -6.46 0.58
C SER A 81 5.67 -5.64 1.79
N GLU A 82 6.77 -6.01 2.43
CA GLU A 82 7.28 -5.29 3.59
C GLU A 82 7.61 -3.82 3.26
N SER A 83 8.25 -3.56 2.12
CA SER A 83 8.60 -2.21 1.65
C SER A 83 7.38 -1.31 1.41
N THR A 84 6.21 -1.89 1.17
CA THR A 84 4.95 -1.19 0.94
C THR A 84 3.99 -1.25 2.14
N TYR A 85 4.50 -1.61 3.33
CA TYR A 85 3.69 -1.82 4.54
C TYR A 85 2.49 -2.75 4.30
N TYR A 86 2.66 -3.73 3.40
CA TYR A 86 1.65 -4.70 2.97
C TYR A 86 0.40 -4.11 2.31
N ALA A 87 0.41 -2.84 1.90
CA ALA A 87 -0.70 -2.20 1.16
C ALA A 87 -0.52 -2.21 -0.37
N GLY A 88 0.73 -2.38 -0.83
CA GLY A 88 1.13 -2.14 -2.20
C GLY A 88 1.30 -0.65 -2.47
N HIS A 89 2.01 -0.31 -3.55
CA HIS A 89 2.31 1.06 -3.91
C HIS A 89 2.31 1.24 -5.42
N MET A 90 2.05 2.47 -5.88
CA MET A 90 2.09 2.77 -7.30
C MET A 90 2.53 4.19 -7.57
N GLY A 91 3.21 4.35 -8.70
CA GLY A 91 3.54 5.62 -9.32
C GLY A 91 3.15 5.65 -10.79
N ILE A 92 3.16 6.84 -11.36
CA ILE A 92 2.83 7.07 -12.77
C ILE A 92 3.99 7.80 -13.43
N ILE A 93 4.33 7.40 -14.65
CA ILE A 93 5.38 8.03 -15.45
C ILE A 93 4.87 9.40 -15.93
N GLY A 94 5.58 10.45 -15.56
CA GLY A 94 5.31 11.82 -15.97
C GLY A 94 5.82 12.13 -17.37
N LEU A 95 5.53 13.35 -17.83
CA LEU A 95 6.01 13.86 -19.13
C LEU A 95 7.54 13.95 -19.22
N ASP A 96 8.21 14.11 -18.08
CA ASP A 96 9.66 14.18 -17.92
C ASP A 96 10.30 12.81 -17.67
N GLY A 97 9.55 11.72 -17.80
CA GLY A 97 10.02 10.35 -17.57
C GLY A 97 10.20 9.98 -16.08
N LYS A 98 9.90 10.90 -15.15
CA LYS A 98 9.98 10.62 -13.71
C LYS A 98 8.75 9.86 -13.22
N VAL A 99 8.92 9.10 -12.15
CA VAL A 99 7.83 8.43 -11.44
C VAL A 99 7.24 9.41 -10.42
N TYR A 100 6.02 9.87 -10.68
CA TYR A 100 5.25 10.67 -9.74
C TYR A 100 4.43 9.74 -8.83
N HIS A 101 4.56 9.91 -7.52
CA HIS A 101 3.79 9.09 -6.58
C HIS A 101 3.57 9.78 -5.23
N VAL A 102 2.40 9.55 -4.66
CA VAL A 102 2.03 10.04 -3.32
C VAL A 102 2.56 9.07 -2.26
N HIS A 103 3.30 9.56 -1.25
CA HIS A 103 4.00 8.71 -0.27
C HIS A 103 3.86 9.25 1.17
N PRO A 104 3.83 8.39 2.21
CA PRO A 104 3.70 8.84 3.60
C PRO A 104 4.87 9.70 4.14
N TYR A 105 6.07 9.61 3.55
CA TYR A 105 7.29 10.32 4.01
C TYR A 105 7.56 11.65 3.30
N GLY A 106 6.64 12.09 2.47
CA GLY A 106 6.74 13.29 1.66
C GLY A 106 5.56 13.19 0.71
N PRO A 107 4.53 14.04 0.85
CA PRO A 107 3.21 13.70 0.35
C PRO A 107 3.22 13.44 -1.15
N VAL A 108 4.20 13.99 -1.89
CA VAL A 108 4.55 13.55 -3.24
C VAL A 108 6.05 13.52 -3.48
N PHE A 109 6.48 12.55 -4.27
CA PHE A 109 7.79 12.50 -4.90
C PHE A 109 7.66 12.45 -6.43
N ALA A 110 8.71 12.94 -7.11
CA ALA A 110 8.89 12.88 -8.55
C ALA A 110 10.32 12.41 -8.80
N ASP A 111 10.51 11.10 -8.80
CA ASP A 111 11.81 10.46 -8.76
C ASP A 111 12.20 9.94 -10.15
N SER A 112 13.49 9.82 -10.47
CA SER A 112 13.87 8.97 -11.61
C SER A 112 13.40 7.53 -11.36
N LEU A 113 13.22 6.75 -12.42
CA LEU A 113 12.87 5.34 -12.28
C LEU A 113 13.85 4.59 -11.38
N ASP A 114 15.16 4.74 -11.61
CA ASP A 114 16.20 4.08 -10.81
C ASP A 114 16.10 4.44 -9.33
N TRP A 115 15.89 5.71 -9.00
CA TRP A 115 15.75 6.16 -7.61
C TRP A 115 14.43 5.70 -6.99
N TYR A 116 13.35 5.67 -7.76
CA TYR A 116 12.08 5.08 -7.31
C TYR A 116 12.27 3.61 -6.93
N LEU A 117 12.98 2.84 -7.75
CA LEU A 117 13.22 1.41 -7.54
C LEU A 117 14.12 1.10 -6.33
N THR A 118 14.97 2.04 -5.89
CA THR A 118 15.82 1.84 -4.70
C THR A 118 15.03 1.85 -3.40
N ARG A 119 13.81 2.40 -3.40
CA ARG A 119 12.91 2.48 -2.23
C ARG A 119 12.33 1.12 -1.80
N PHE A 120 12.52 0.09 -2.61
CA PHE A 120 11.95 -1.25 -2.43
C PHE A 120 13.04 -2.27 -2.09
N TYR A 121 12.65 -3.35 -1.43
CA TYR A 121 13.55 -4.38 -0.94
C TYR A 121 13.85 -5.44 -2.02
N GLU A 122 14.95 -6.15 -1.86
CA GLU A 122 15.24 -7.35 -2.66
C GLU A 122 14.10 -8.37 -2.50
N GLY A 123 13.68 -8.99 -3.60
CA GLY A 123 12.51 -9.88 -3.68
C GLY A 123 11.18 -9.15 -3.96
N ASP A 124 11.15 -7.82 -4.00
CA ASP A 124 9.95 -7.08 -4.41
C ASP A 124 9.67 -7.26 -5.90
N ARG A 125 8.38 -7.34 -6.22
CA ARG A 125 7.89 -7.51 -7.59
C ARG A 125 7.33 -6.20 -8.12
N PHE A 126 7.50 -5.95 -9.40
CA PHE A 126 6.95 -4.79 -10.11
C PHE A 126 6.08 -5.24 -11.26
N ILE A 127 5.05 -4.47 -11.56
CA ILE A 127 4.19 -4.65 -12.72
C ILE A 127 4.05 -3.30 -13.39
N VAL A 128 4.30 -3.24 -14.69
CA VAL A 128 4.09 -2.04 -15.49
C VAL A 128 2.81 -2.17 -16.29
N PHE A 129 1.95 -1.17 -16.20
CA PHE A 129 0.71 -1.08 -16.93
C PHE A 129 0.69 0.10 -17.88
N ARG A 130 0.01 -0.08 -19.02
CA ARG A 130 -0.36 1.01 -19.94
C ARG A 130 -1.86 1.03 -20.15
N SER A 131 -2.44 2.22 -20.27
CA SER A 131 -3.86 2.35 -20.60
C SER A 131 -4.16 1.78 -21.98
N ARG A 132 -5.30 1.09 -22.12
CA ARG A 132 -5.83 0.66 -23.42
C ARG A 132 -6.37 1.82 -24.23
N LEU A 133 -6.81 2.88 -23.57
CA LEU A 133 -7.36 4.06 -24.23
C LEU A 133 -6.22 4.96 -24.69
N ASN A 134 -6.09 5.10 -26.01
CA ASN A 134 -5.12 6.01 -26.61
C ASN A 134 -5.23 7.42 -26.01
N GLN A 135 -4.09 8.06 -25.79
CA GLN A 135 -3.95 9.40 -25.19
C GLN A 135 -4.34 9.52 -23.70
N ALA A 136 -5.01 8.54 -23.10
CA ALA A 136 -5.40 8.63 -21.69
C ALA A 136 -4.17 8.71 -20.77
N GLY A 137 -3.10 7.99 -21.11
CA GLY A 137 -1.83 8.04 -20.37
C GLY A 137 -1.19 9.44 -20.38
N VAL A 138 -1.04 10.04 -21.56
CA VAL A 138 -0.45 11.38 -21.72
C VAL A 138 -1.24 12.43 -20.94
N LYS A 139 -2.58 12.42 -21.06
CA LYS A 139 -3.44 13.34 -20.31
C LYS A 139 -3.35 13.13 -18.79
N ALA A 140 -3.28 11.87 -18.33
CA ALA A 140 -3.08 11.57 -16.92
C ALA A 140 -1.71 12.11 -16.42
N ALA A 141 -0.65 11.97 -17.23
CA ALA A 141 0.67 12.52 -16.91
C ALA A 141 0.67 14.06 -16.83
N GLU A 142 0.01 14.75 -17.76
CA GLU A 142 -0.21 16.21 -17.72
C GLU A 142 -0.93 16.64 -16.44
N TRP A 143 -2.01 15.94 -16.09
CA TRP A 143 -2.78 16.23 -14.89
C TRP A 143 -1.93 16.07 -13.63
N VAL A 144 -1.15 14.99 -13.55
CA VAL A 144 -0.26 14.75 -12.41
C VAL A 144 0.78 15.87 -12.31
N HIS A 145 1.43 16.24 -13.41
CA HIS A 145 2.40 17.33 -13.42
C HIS A 145 1.81 18.66 -12.93
N ALA A 146 0.55 18.95 -13.27
CA ALA A 146 -0.14 20.16 -12.82
C ALA A 146 -0.60 20.12 -11.34
N HIS A 147 -0.90 18.93 -10.79
CA HIS A 147 -1.59 18.82 -9.50
C HIS A 147 -0.75 18.22 -8.37
N TYR A 148 0.41 17.61 -8.65
CA TYR A 148 1.16 16.88 -7.63
C TYR A 148 1.56 17.76 -6.42
N LYS A 149 1.95 19.01 -6.64
CA LYS A 149 2.30 19.95 -5.55
C LYS A 149 1.12 20.35 -4.65
N GLN A 150 -0.11 20.06 -5.08
CA GLN A 150 -1.32 20.37 -4.32
C GLN A 150 -1.58 19.33 -3.22
N VAL A 151 -1.01 18.12 -3.31
CA VAL A 151 -1.12 17.13 -2.24
C VAL A 151 -0.28 17.59 -1.05
N LYS A 152 -0.91 17.70 0.13
CA LYS A 152 -0.27 18.12 1.39
C LYS A 152 -0.19 16.99 2.40
N PHE A 153 -1.15 16.07 2.36
CA PHE A 153 -1.27 15.01 3.34
C PHE A 153 -1.46 13.66 2.69
N TYR A 154 -0.62 12.69 3.10
CA TYR A 154 -0.88 11.28 2.82
C TYR A 154 -2.03 10.82 3.73
N ARG A 155 -3.24 10.67 3.20
CA ARG A 155 -4.42 10.29 3.97
C ARG A 155 -5.38 9.44 3.14
N LEU A 156 -5.69 8.25 3.66
CA LEU A 156 -6.75 7.41 3.12
C LEU A 156 -8.10 8.10 3.35
N GLN A 157 -8.76 8.48 2.26
CA GLN A 157 -10.07 9.13 2.29
C GLN A 157 -10.80 8.92 0.96
N THR A 158 -12.13 9.05 0.95
CA THR A 158 -13.00 8.67 -0.17
C THR A 158 -13.49 9.83 -1.04
N ASN A 159 -13.33 11.08 -0.60
CA ASN A 159 -13.58 12.27 -1.39
C ASN A 159 -12.57 12.35 -2.56
N LEU A 160 -13.09 12.02 -3.74
CA LEU A 160 -12.35 12.01 -4.99
C LEU A 160 -11.95 13.42 -5.46
N HIS A 161 -12.61 14.49 -5.02
CA HIS A 161 -12.25 15.86 -5.42
C HIS A 161 -11.15 16.48 -4.54
N SER A 162 -10.86 15.90 -3.38
CA SER A 162 -9.80 16.42 -2.51
C SER A 162 -8.44 15.89 -2.96
N ILE A 163 -7.67 16.76 -3.63
CA ILE A 163 -6.29 16.49 -4.04
C ILE A 163 -5.33 16.65 -2.86
N GLU A 164 -5.59 17.63 -1.98
CA GLU A 164 -4.78 17.93 -0.80
C GLU A 164 -4.55 16.71 0.11
N HIS A 165 -5.59 15.89 0.30
CA HIS A 165 -5.55 14.68 1.09
C HIS A 165 -5.57 13.46 0.17
N ASN A 166 -4.43 12.83 -0.07
CA ASN A 166 -4.31 11.81 -1.10
C ASN A 166 -3.53 10.57 -0.66
N TYR A 167 -3.54 9.55 -1.50
CA TYR A 167 -2.70 8.36 -1.36
C TYR A 167 -2.39 7.81 -2.76
N CYS A 168 -1.38 6.96 -2.87
CA CYS A 168 -0.78 6.53 -4.13
C CYS A 168 -1.81 6.18 -5.22
N SER A 169 -2.70 5.25 -4.93
CA SER A 169 -3.68 4.76 -5.90
C SER A 169 -4.85 5.68 -6.18
N LYS A 170 -5.27 6.51 -5.21
CA LYS A 170 -6.30 7.52 -5.49
C LYS A 170 -5.77 8.60 -6.42
N PHE A 171 -4.52 9.02 -6.25
CA PHE A 171 -3.93 10.05 -7.08
C PHE A 171 -3.82 9.63 -8.55
N ILE A 172 -3.39 8.38 -8.81
CA ILE A 172 -3.38 7.80 -10.16
C ILE A 172 -4.80 7.66 -10.70
N TYR A 173 -5.75 7.19 -9.89
CA TYR A 173 -7.15 7.09 -10.30
C TYR A 173 -7.75 8.45 -10.69
N GLN A 174 -7.50 9.50 -9.91
CA GLN A 174 -7.93 10.86 -10.24
C GLN A 174 -7.36 11.33 -11.58
N ALA A 175 -6.07 11.10 -11.83
CA ALA A 175 -5.42 11.50 -13.06
C ALA A 175 -6.12 10.93 -14.31
N TYR A 176 -6.44 9.64 -14.28
CA TYR A 176 -7.14 8.96 -15.37
C TYR A 176 -8.63 9.34 -15.46
N GLN A 177 -9.33 9.37 -14.32
CA GLN A 177 -10.76 9.64 -14.27
C GLN A 177 -11.09 11.10 -14.65
N PHE A 178 -10.30 12.07 -14.19
CA PHE A 178 -10.58 13.50 -14.38
C PHE A 178 -10.18 14.03 -15.75
N THR A 179 -9.35 13.31 -16.49
CA THR A 179 -8.87 13.74 -17.81
C THR A 179 -9.55 13.01 -18.96
N SER A 180 -9.79 11.71 -18.77
CA SER A 180 -10.20 10.80 -19.86
C SER A 180 -11.41 9.96 -19.50
N GLY A 181 -11.95 10.10 -18.27
CA GLY A 181 -13.11 9.34 -17.81
C GLY A 181 -12.83 7.84 -17.59
N VAL A 182 -11.56 7.43 -17.60
CA VAL A 182 -11.16 6.02 -17.48
C VAL A 182 -11.33 5.55 -16.03
N ASP A 183 -12.29 4.66 -15.79
CA ASP A 183 -12.53 4.06 -14.47
C ASP A 183 -11.61 2.86 -14.21
N LEU A 184 -10.39 3.15 -13.73
CA LEU A 184 -9.41 2.12 -13.38
C LEU A 184 -9.86 1.21 -12.22
N TRP A 185 -10.92 1.56 -11.50
CA TRP A 185 -11.44 0.80 -10.37
C TRP A 185 -12.52 -0.22 -10.78
N SER A 186 -13.12 -0.01 -11.96
CA SER A 186 -14.09 -0.89 -12.62
C SER A 186 -15.28 -1.26 -11.73
N ARG A 187 -15.82 -0.28 -11.00
CA ARG A 187 -17.08 -0.49 -10.28
C ARG A 187 -18.24 -0.26 -11.21
N ARG A 188 -18.73 -1.35 -11.81
CA ARG A 188 -20.00 -1.42 -12.53
C ARG A 188 -21.24 -1.15 -11.64
N PHE A 189 -21.06 -0.76 -10.37
CA PHE A 189 -22.14 -0.43 -9.44
C PHE A 189 -22.14 1.06 -9.13
N ALA A 190 -23.17 1.69 -9.68
CA ALA A 190 -23.84 2.93 -9.28
C ALA A 190 -23.25 3.71 -8.10
N ARG A 191 -23.09 5.03 -8.35
CA ARG A 191 -23.51 6.12 -7.44
C ARG A 191 -24.10 5.54 -6.16
N MET A 192 -23.36 5.49 -5.04
CA MET A 192 -23.78 6.26 -3.88
C MET A 192 -22.69 6.44 -2.79
N LYS A 193 -21.57 5.70 -2.79
CA LYS A 193 -20.41 5.99 -1.91
C LYS A 193 -19.10 5.50 -2.57
N GLN A 194 -18.25 6.43 -3.02
CA GLN A 194 -16.88 6.09 -3.45
C GLN A 194 -16.17 5.41 -2.27
N GLY A 195 -15.61 4.23 -2.49
CA GLY A 195 -14.83 3.50 -1.49
C GLY A 195 -13.35 3.85 -1.58
N TYR A 196 -12.54 3.28 -0.71
CA TYR A 196 -11.08 3.37 -0.87
C TYR A 196 -10.66 2.64 -2.17
N ILE A 197 -9.83 3.32 -2.97
CA ILE A 197 -9.32 2.85 -4.24
C ILE A 197 -7.98 2.17 -3.98
N TYR A 198 -7.99 0.90 -3.63
CA TYR A 198 -6.75 0.19 -3.29
C TYR A 198 -5.90 -0.16 -4.52
N PRO A 199 -4.56 -0.21 -4.39
CA PRO A 199 -3.65 -0.58 -5.48
C PRO A 199 -4.03 -1.86 -6.23
N PHE A 200 -4.32 -2.94 -5.49
CA PHE A 200 -4.69 -4.25 -6.06
C PHE A 200 -5.97 -4.23 -6.90
N ARG A 201 -6.78 -3.17 -6.83
CA ARG A 201 -7.98 -3.03 -7.66
C ARG A 201 -7.65 -2.45 -9.02
N ILE A 202 -6.75 -1.47 -9.08
CA ILE A 202 -6.24 -0.92 -10.33
C ILE A 202 -5.44 -1.99 -11.08
N GLU A 203 -4.66 -2.81 -10.38
CA GLU A 203 -3.94 -3.98 -10.94
C GLU A 203 -4.84 -4.87 -11.81
N ARG A 204 -6.14 -4.98 -11.46
CA ARG A 204 -7.11 -5.86 -12.12
C ARG A 204 -8.01 -5.13 -13.12
N SER A 205 -7.72 -3.87 -13.41
CA SER A 205 -8.54 -3.08 -14.32
C SER A 205 -8.48 -3.65 -15.74
N PRO A 206 -9.64 -3.84 -16.42
CA PRO A 206 -9.65 -4.20 -17.83
C PRO A 206 -9.20 -3.04 -18.73
N GLU A 207 -9.14 -1.81 -18.19
CA GLU A 207 -8.68 -0.60 -18.89
C GLU A 207 -7.15 -0.49 -19.01
N LEU A 208 -6.43 -1.50 -18.51
CA LEU A 208 -4.98 -1.58 -18.56
C LEU A 208 -4.50 -2.81 -19.34
N HIS A 209 -3.37 -2.67 -20.02
CA HIS A 209 -2.53 -3.76 -20.53
C HIS A 209 -1.29 -3.88 -19.63
N VAL A 210 -0.92 -5.12 -19.29
CA VAL A 210 0.36 -5.41 -18.64
C VAL A 210 1.45 -5.35 -19.70
N LEU A 211 2.43 -4.47 -19.51
CA LEU A 211 3.61 -4.38 -20.39
C LEU A 211 4.70 -5.37 -19.96
N GLY A 212 4.81 -5.63 -18.65
CA GLY A 212 5.78 -6.57 -18.12
C GLY A 212 5.65 -6.70 -16.60
N THR A 213 6.23 -7.77 -16.10
CA THR A 213 6.36 -8.05 -14.67
C THR A 213 7.82 -8.30 -14.35
N PHE A 214 8.29 -7.74 -13.25
CA PHE A 214 9.71 -7.69 -12.91
C PHE A 214 9.94 -8.08 -11.45
N TYR A 215 11.11 -8.60 -11.15
CA TYR A 215 11.53 -8.86 -9.77
C TYR A 215 12.86 -8.15 -9.49
N LYS A 216 12.96 -7.57 -8.30
CA LYS A 216 14.22 -7.09 -7.73
C LYS A 216 14.98 -8.25 -7.12
#